data_AF-A0A3P6U9T0-F1
#
_entry.id   AF-A0A3P6U9T0-F1
#
_cell.length_a   1.000
_cell.length_b   1.000
_cell.length_c   1.000
_cell.angle_alpha   90.00
_cell.angle_beta   90.00
_cell.angle_gamma   90.00
#
_symmetry.space_group_name_H-M   'P 1'
#
loop_
_entity.id
_entity.type
_entity.pdbx_description
1 polymer ?
#
loop_
_entity_poly.entity_id
_entity_poly.type
_entity_poly.pdbx_seq_one_letter_code
_entity_poly.pdbx_strand_id
1 'polypeptide(L)'
;MPADKGRSTVTLDRIDYLQRVKNLLDDGQFYVSCETNPIKKQKREINSMLMALENSDVIMPPDRRMARAHETALAHFYDLPEVQKEDAPLRPIVSPKGTLTYGLAKWLF
;
A
#
# COMPACT_ATOMS: atom_id res chain seq x y z
N MET A 1 -15.57 4.91 29.97
CA MET A 1 -14.23 4.34 30.22
C MET A 1 -13.19 5.34 29.75
N PRO A 2 -12.18 5.72 30.55
CA PRO A 2 -11.20 6.68 30.11
C PRO A 2 -10.21 6.00 29.15
N ALA A 3 -9.98 6.65 28.01
CA ALA A 3 -8.95 6.27 27.05
C ALA A 3 -7.60 6.83 27.51
N ASP A 4 -6.71 5.97 27.99
CA ASP A 4 -5.34 6.34 28.39
C ASP A 4 -4.36 6.34 27.19
N LYS A 5 -4.83 6.85 26.05
CA LYS A 5 -4.01 7.01 24.83
C LYS A 5 -3.24 8.31 24.94
N GLY A 6 -2.09 8.27 25.62
CA GLY A 6 -1.27 9.46 25.78
C GLY A 6 0.17 9.32 25.30
N ARG A 7 0.95 8.42 25.89
CA ARG A 7 2.41 8.63 25.96
C ARG A 7 3.27 7.35 26.06
N SER A 8 2.77 6.21 25.59
CA SER A 8 3.59 4.99 25.59
C SER A 8 4.42 4.92 24.31
N THR A 9 5.74 5.08 24.42
CA THR A 9 6.67 4.75 23.34
C THR A 9 6.81 3.25 23.29
N VAL A 10 6.36 2.64 22.20
CA VAL A 10 6.51 1.20 21.99
C VAL A 10 7.80 0.96 21.23
N THR A 11 8.76 0.34 21.90
CA THR A 11 9.99 -0.14 21.27
C THR A 11 9.89 -1.64 21.14
N LEU A 12 9.90 -2.13 19.90
CA LEU A 12 10.00 -3.55 19.59
C LEU A 12 11.44 -3.89 19.25
N ASP A 13 11.88 -5.08 19.68
CA ASP A 13 13.12 -5.63 19.17
C ASP A 13 13.01 -5.85 17.66
N ARG A 14 14.05 -5.45 16.93
CA ARG A 14 14.05 -5.50 15.46
C ARG A 14 13.95 -6.92 14.92
N ILE A 15 14.58 -7.88 15.60
CA ILE A 15 14.61 -9.29 15.18
C ILE A 15 13.24 -9.91 15.41
N ASP A 16 12.65 -9.71 16.61
CA ASP A 16 11.30 -10.19 16.93
C ASP A 16 10.26 -9.60 15.97
N TYR A 17 10.32 -8.29 15.72
CA TYR A 17 9.44 -7.63 14.75
C TYR A 17 9.54 -8.26 13.35
N LEU A 18 10.75 -8.40 12.81
CA LEU A 18 10.95 -8.98 11.47
C LEU A 18 10.50 -10.44 11.40
N GLN A 19 10.65 -11.21 12.49
CA GLN A 19 10.21 -12.60 12.54
C GLN A 19 8.68 -12.69 12.55
N ARG A 20 8.00 -11.87 13.35
CA ARG A 20 6.52 -11.81 13.37
C ARG A 20 5.94 -11.37 12.03
N VAL A 21 6.52 -10.34 11.39
CA VAL A 21 6.10 -9.88 10.06
C VAL A 21 6.26 -10.99 9.02
N LYS A 22 7.37 -11.72 9.03
CA LYS A 22 7.57 -12.84 8.10
C LYS A 22 6.54 -13.94 8.31
N ASN A 23 6.29 -14.34 9.55
CA ASN A 23 5.29 -15.35 9.87
C ASN A 23 3.88 -14.91 9.43
N LEU A 24 3.56 -13.62 9.56
CA LEU A 24 2.30 -13.06 9.08
C LEU A 24 2.18 -13.12 7.55
N LEU A 25 3.25 -12.80 6.83
CA LEU A 25 3.26 -12.79 5.35
C LEU A 25 3.38 -14.19 4.73
N ASP A 26 3.84 -15.19 5.49
CA ASP A 26 3.91 -16.59 5.06
C ASP A 26 2.55 -17.31 5.16
N ASP A 27 1.53 -16.63 5.73
CA ASP A 27 0.17 -17.14 5.76
C ASP A 27 -0.44 -17.20 4.36
N GLY A 28 -0.32 -18.37 3.73
CA GLY A 28 -0.85 -18.68 2.41
C GLY A 28 -2.37 -18.64 2.29
N GLN A 29 -3.11 -18.49 3.40
CA GLN A 29 -4.55 -18.24 3.35
C GLN A 29 -4.87 -16.81 2.90
N PHE A 30 -4.04 -15.83 3.29
CA PHE A 30 -4.28 -14.41 3.03
C PHE A 30 -3.30 -13.79 2.04
N TYR A 31 -2.08 -14.31 1.94
CA TYR A 31 -1.02 -13.77 1.10
C TYR A 31 -0.52 -14.77 0.08
N VAL A 32 -0.08 -14.25 -1.08
CA VAL A 32 0.54 -15.03 -2.15
C VAL A 32 1.83 -14.35 -2.55
N SER A 33 2.91 -15.13 -2.62
CA SER A 33 4.20 -14.63 -3.05
C SER A 33 4.15 -14.16 -4.51
N CYS A 34 4.71 -12.98 -4.77
CA CYS A 34 4.88 -12.46 -6.12
C CYS A 34 6.27 -12.82 -6.65
N GLU A 35 6.34 -13.76 -7.59
CA GLU A 35 7.61 -14.21 -8.19
C GLU A 35 8.34 -13.11 -8.98
N THR A 36 7.58 -12.21 -9.61
CA THR A 36 8.12 -11.13 -10.43
C THR A 36 7.53 -9.79 -10.01
N ASN A 37 8.36 -8.74 -10.01
CA ASN A 37 7.91 -7.39 -9.72
C ASN A 37 6.86 -6.92 -10.77
N PRO A 38 5.59 -6.69 -10.37
CA PRO A 38 4.50 -6.40 -11.32
C PRO A 38 4.50 -4.96 -11.83
N ILE A 39 5.33 -4.06 -11.27
CA ILE A 39 5.27 -2.60 -11.53
C ILE A 39 5.29 -2.29 -13.03
N LYS A 40 6.21 -2.91 -13.80
CA LYS A 40 6.36 -2.60 -15.24
C LYS A 40 5.13 -3.02 -16.05
N LYS A 41 4.45 -4.09 -15.65
CA LYS A 41 3.24 -4.58 -16.32
C LYS A 41 2.06 -3.66 -15.98
N GLN A 42 1.81 -3.45 -14.69
CA GLN A 42 0.72 -2.60 -14.21
C GLN A 42 0.85 -1.16 -14.72
N LYS A 43 2.08 -0.60 -14.77
CA LYS A 43 2.31 0.74 -15.32
C LYS A 43 1.87 0.88 -16.77
N ARG A 44 2.15 -0.15 -17.58
CA ARG A 44 1.76 -0.15 -19.00
C ARG A 44 0.24 -0.27 -19.13
N GLU A 45 -0.37 -1.17 -18.36
CA GLU A 45 -1.83 -1.38 -18.37
C GLU A 45 -2.58 -0.11 -17.97
N ILE A 46 -2.23 0.51 -16.83
CA ILE A 46 -2.88 1.74 -16.35
C ILE A 46 -2.75 2.87 -17.38
N ASN A 47 -1.53 3.12 -17.87
CA ASN A 47 -1.32 4.19 -18.83
C ASN A 47 -2.03 3.91 -20.17
N SER A 48 -2.09 2.65 -20.60
CA SER A 48 -2.83 2.25 -21.81
C SER A 48 -4.34 2.47 -21.66
N MET A 49 -4.91 2.13 -20.50
CA MET A 49 -6.33 2.37 -20.22
C MET A 49 -6.65 3.86 -20.20
N LEU A 50 -5.82 4.68 -19.54
CA LEU A 50 -6.00 6.13 -19.51
C LEU A 50 -5.91 6.75 -20.91
N MET A 51 -5.02 6.25 -21.77
CA MET A 51 -4.97 6.68 -23.18
C MET A 51 -6.26 6.32 -23.93
N ALA A 52 -6.80 5.12 -23.73
CA ALA A 52 -8.04 4.70 -24.37
C ALA A 52 -9.25 5.54 -23.91
N LEU A 53 -9.29 5.92 -22.63
CA LEU A 53 -10.32 6.80 -22.07
C LEU A 53 -10.25 8.22 -22.64
N GLU A 54 -9.04 8.76 -22.84
CA GLU A 54 -8.87 10.06 -23.50
C GLU A 54 -9.30 9.99 -24.97
N ASN A 55 -8.92 8.93 -25.69
CA ASN A 55 -9.29 8.74 -27.10
C ASN A 55 -10.80 8.52 -27.31
N SER A 56 -11.53 8.15 -26.26
CA SER A 56 -12.99 7.99 -26.28
C SER A 56 -13.72 9.19 -25.69
N ASP A 57 -13.01 10.30 -25.46
CA ASP A 57 -13.52 11.56 -24.90
C ASP A 57 -14.19 11.40 -23.51
N VAL A 58 -13.88 10.32 -22.78
CA VAL A 58 -14.40 10.08 -21.41
C VAL A 58 -13.67 10.95 -20.38
N ILE A 59 -12.37 11.18 -20.59
CA ILE A 59 -11.53 12.01 -19.72
C ILE A 59 -10.76 13.03 -20.56
N MET A 60 -10.45 14.19 -19.98
CA MET A 60 -9.68 15.21 -20.68
C MET A 60 -8.16 14.99 -20.50
N PRO A 61 -7.30 15.59 -21.36
CA PRO A 61 -5.85 15.50 -21.20
C PRO A 61 -5.29 15.94 -19.82
N PRO A 62 -5.86 16.94 -19.11
CA PRO A 62 -5.50 17.23 -17.72
C PRO A 62 -5.81 16.09 -16.75
N ASP A 63 -6.95 15.42 -16.89
CA ASP A 63 -7.34 14.27 -16.07
C ASP A 63 -6.37 13.11 -16.26
N ARG A 64 -6.04 12.79 -17.52
CA ARG A 64 -5.01 11.78 -17.83
C ARG A 64 -3.69 12.12 -17.15
N ARG A 65 -3.24 13.37 -17.20
CA ARG A 65 -1.98 13.80 -16.56
C ARG A 65 -2.01 13.62 -15.05
N MET A 66 -3.14 13.90 -14.40
CA MET A 66 -3.31 13.74 -12.96
C MET A 66 -3.37 12.27 -12.53
N ALA A 67 -4.08 11.44 -13.29
CA ALA A 67 -4.23 10.00 -13.02
C ALA A 67 -3.01 9.16 -13.46
N ARG A 68 -2.06 9.76 -14.20
CA ARG A 68 -0.96 9.03 -14.84
C ARG A 68 -0.08 8.33 -13.82
N ALA A 69 0.21 7.07 -14.11
CA ALA A 69 1.08 6.25 -13.29
C ALA A 69 2.56 6.57 -13.60
N HIS A 70 3.12 7.55 -12.88
CA HIS A 70 4.53 7.98 -13.00
C HIS A 70 5.47 7.17 -12.11
N GLU A 71 5.05 6.96 -10.87
CA GLU A 71 5.85 6.36 -9.80
C GLU A 71 6.27 4.92 -10.11
N THR A 72 7.42 4.52 -9.56
CA THR A 72 8.03 3.19 -9.77
C THR A 72 8.18 2.38 -8.50
N ALA A 73 7.72 2.90 -7.35
CA ALA A 73 7.83 2.17 -6.09
C ALA A 73 6.61 1.28 -5.83
N LEU A 74 6.87 0.14 -5.19
CA LEU A 74 5.82 -0.67 -4.57
C LEU A 74 5.32 0.02 -3.30
N ALA A 75 4.13 -0.36 -2.87
CA ALA A 75 3.60 0.10 -1.59
C ALA A 75 4.52 -0.35 -0.45
N HIS A 76 4.79 0.57 0.47
CA HIS A 76 5.53 0.22 1.68
C HIS A 76 4.59 -0.51 2.64
N PHE A 77 4.98 -1.72 3.03
CA PHE A 77 4.33 -2.48 4.09
C PHE A 77 5.06 -2.25 5.41
N TYR A 78 4.30 -1.99 6.48
CA TYR A 78 4.80 -1.98 7.85
C TYR A 78 3.68 -2.35 8.82
N ASP A 79 4.06 -2.91 9.96
CA ASP A 79 3.14 -3.29 11.02
C ASP A 79 3.24 -2.31 12.19
N LEU A 80 2.10 -1.98 12.77
CA LEU A 80 2.02 -1.16 13.98
C LEU A 80 1.50 -2.00 15.16
N PRO A 81 2.17 -2.03 16.32
CA PRO A 81 1.68 -2.77 17.48
C PRO A 81 0.39 -2.18 18.04
N GLU A 82 -0.62 -3.03 18.26
CA GLU A 82 -1.84 -2.66 18.97
C GLU A 82 -1.63 -2.76 20.49
N VAL A 83 -1.13 -1.68 21.07
CA VAL A 83 -0.76 -1.54 22.51
C VAL A 83 -1.89 -1.83 23.51
N GLN A 84 -3.14 -1.86 23.05
CA GLN A 84 -4.33 -2.00 23.89
C GLN A 84 -4.83 -3.45 24.02
N LYS A 85 -4.30 -4.40 23.23
CA LYS A 85 -4.72 -5.80 23.28
C LYS A 85 -3.66 -6.65 23.97
N GLU A 86 -4.12 -7.67 24.68
CA GLU A 86 -3.27 -8.74 25.20
C GLU A 86 -2.46 -9.34 24.02
N ASP A 87 -1.19 -9.67 24.25
CA ASP A 87 -0.20 -10.09 23.24
C ASP A 87 0.26 -9.04 22.21
N ALA A 88 -0.26 -7.80 22.26
CA ALA A 88 0.11 -6.68 21.40
C ALA A 88 0.20 -7.05 19.90
N PRO A 89 -0.92 -7.49 19.28
CA PRO A 89 -0.95 -7.93 17.90
C PRO A 89 -0.51 -6.83 16.94
N LEU A 90 0.16 -7.23 15.87
CA LEU A 90 0.63 -6.34 14.81
C LEU A 90 -0.53 -6.01 13.85
N ARG A 91 -0.74 -4.72 13.60
CA ARG A 91 -1.68 -4.24 12.59
C ARG A 91 -0.94 -3.92 11.29
N PRO A 92 -1.18 -4.68 10.21
CA PRO A 92 -0.57 -4.40 8.91
C PRO A 92 -1.10 -3.12 8.28
N ILE A 93 -0.17 -2.31 7.79
CA ILE A 93 -0.42 -1.07 7.07
C ILE A 93 0.35 -1.10 5.75
N VAL A 94 -0.40 -0.88 4.68
CA VAL A 94 0.15 -0.70 3.33
C VAL A 94 0.02 0.77 2.96
N SER A 95 1.13 1.48 2.85
CA SER A 95 1.15 2.89 2.46
C SER A 95 1.04 3.02 0.93
N PRO A 96 0.00 3.68 0.40
CA PRO A 96 -0.13 3.90 -1.03
C PRO A 96 0.71 5.08 -1.54
N LYS A 97 1.35 5.86 -0.65
CA LYS A 97 2.14 7.03 -1.06
C LYS A 97 3.34 6.61 -1.90
N GLY A 98 3.58 7.31 -3.00
CA GLY A 98 4.67 7.02 -3.93
C GLY A 98 4.45 5.75 -4.75
N THR A 99 3.25 5.16 -4.72
CA THR A 99 2.92 3.98 -5.52
C THR A 99 2.40 4.37 -6.89
N LEU A 100 2.47 3.39 -7.81
CA LEU A 100 1.93 3.48 -9.16
C LEU A 100 0.47 3.97 -9.23
N THR A 101 -0.34 3.59 -8.24
CA THR A 101 -1.79 3.85 -8.21
C THR A 101 -2.16 5.11 -7.44
N TYR A 102 -1.20 5.79 -6.79
CA TYR A 102 -1.47 6.95 -5.95
C TYR A 102 -2.12 8.12 -6.71
N GLY A 103 -1.57 8.48 -7.88
CA GLY A 103 -2.12 9.55 -8.72
C GLY A 103 -3.53 9.21 -9.22
N LEU A 104 -3.74 7.96 -9.64
CA LEU A 104 -5.05 7.46 -10.06
C LEU A 104 -6.07 7.51 -8.91
N ALA A 105 -5.70 7.05 -7.71
CA ALA A 105 -6.58 7.09 -6.55
C ALA A 105 -6.97 8.53 -6.17
N LYS A 106 -6.02 9.47 -6.22
CA LYS A 106 -6.26 10.91 -5.98
C LYS A 106 -7.14 11.56 -7.06
N TRP A 107 -7.14 11.03 -8.28
CA TRP A 107 -8.04 11.51 -9.33
C TRP A 107 -9.48 10.99 -9.14
N LEU A 108 -9.63 9.79 -8.58
CA LEU A 108 -10.95 9.15 -8.37
C LEU A 108 -11.69 9.62 -7.11
N PHE A 109 -10.97 10.05 -6.06
CA PHE A 109 -11.52 10.43 -4.75
C PHE A 109 -11.01 11.81 -4.32
#